data_AF-A0A516GKH8-F1
#
_entry.id   AF-A0A516GKH8-F1
#
_cell.length_a   1.000
_cell.length_b   1.000
_cell.length_c   1.000
_cell.angle_alpha   90.00
_cell.angle_beta   90.00
_cell.angle_gamma   90.00
#
_symmetry.space_group_name_H-M   'P 1'
#
loop_
_entity.id
_entity.type
_entity.pdbx_description
1 polymer ?
#
loop_
_entity_poly.entity_id
_entity_poly.type
_entity_poly.pdbx_seq_one_letter_code
_entity_poly.pdbx_strand_id
1 'polypeptide(L)'
;MSFANLKAASYVLVHTPDMVIHNGTTQTQERAANPESDYLKQLPNHLRSYEEVVNYAPNQTYIGNTHHSELKDVQTPWYEHPIEGKRYSNRGEIMPQKEFYGLLSLVDVFDLVYLEESYAEEVREILAESDLFKDDVDKIKKTESAEWLQKQIDENEAEGLYEGERLVGVVVRAHDSDENLSAHIMLENLVSKASGILSVRHLLKDNDIDPAEIDYVIECSEEAVGDINQRGGGNLAKAIAELSGLPNANGSDLRGFCAAPTHALVTAASHVKAETFKNVIVVAGGSTAKLGMNGKSHIGKEMPVLEDALAGVAFLVGQDDGHSPVIRTDYIGRHTVSSGSSPQAVTQALIGSALDKADITVEGIDAYSVEMQNPDITKPAGAGDVPTANLKMIGAIGVMRKEIDRKELPTFVSEKLIPGWAPTQGHIPSGVPYLGFAIDDLTTGDFNRAMIVGKGSLFLGRMTNLFDGISVILERNDGKGAEDNTSADTKELVRSEVAQALREFAQNFKVE
;
A
#
# COMPACT_ATOMS: atom_id res chain seq x y z
N MET A 1 -16.58 13.23 21.12
CA MET A 1 -15.92 12.09 20.45
C MET A 1 -14.89 12.69 19.51
N SER A 2 -13.61 12.44 19.79
CA SER A 2 -12.54 12.93 18.91
C SER A 2 -12.51 12.11 17.61
N PHE A 3 -11.95 12.71 16.56
CA PHE A 3 -11.69 12.02 15.31
C PHE A 3 -10.48 11.08 15.46
N ALA A 4 -10.32 10.14 14.54
CA ALA A 4 -9.15 9.29 14.51
C ALA A 4 -7.97 10.01 13.84
N ASN A 5 -6.75 9.65 14.20
CA ASN A 5 -5.53 10.19 13.62
C ASN A 5 -4.80 9.13 12.78
N LEU A 6 -4.13 9.59 11.72
CA LEU A 6 -3.16 8.82 10.95
C LEU A 6 -1.80 8.86 11.66
N LYS A 7 -1.38 7.76 12.29
CA LYS A 7 -0.22 7.74 13.18
C LYS A 7 1.09 7.45 12.48
N ALA A 8 1.07 6.47 11.60
CA ALA A 8 2.27 5.90 10.99
C ALA A 8 1.90 5.30 9.63
N ALA A 9 2.90 5.19 8.75
CA ALA A 9 2.78 4.53 7.46
C ALA A 9 4.09 3.85 7.08
N SER A 10 3.99 2.75 6.34
CA SER A 10 5.11 2.00 5.78
C SER A 10 4.81 1.58 4.34
N TYR A 11 5.84 1.55 3.51
CA TYR A 11 5.78 1.27 2.09
C TYR A 11 6.96 0.37 1.72
N VAL A 12 6.67 -0.76 1.08
CA VAL A 12 7.70 -1.73 0.68
C VAL A 12 7.56 -2.06 -0.79
N LEU A 13 8.70 -2.26 -1.44
CA LEU A 13 8.78 -2.81 -2.79
C LEU A 13 9.53 -4.13 -2.74
N VAL A 14 9.13 -5.07 -3.56
CA VAL A 14 9.86 -6.33 -3.75
C VAL A 14 10.16 -6.46 -5.23
N HIS A 15 11.44 -6.43 -5.58
CA HIS A 15 11.89 -6.65 -6.95
C HIS A 15 11.77 -8.14 -7.29
N THR A 16 10.92 -8.48 -8.25
CA THR A 16 10.62 -9.88 -8.64
C THR A 16 10.67 -10.06 -10.16
N PRO A 17 11.85 -9.94 -10.78
CA PRO A 17 12.00 -9.97 -12.23
C PRO A 17 11.51 -11.30 -12.85
N ASP A 18 11.73 -12.43 -12.18
CA ASP A 18 11.31 -13.75 -12.71
C ASP A 18 9.80 -13.94 -12.60
N MET A 19 9.16 -13.41 -11.55
CA MET A 19 7.69 -13.43 -11.44
C MET A 19 7.02 -12.62 -12.56
N VAL A 20 7.68 -11.60 -13.13
CA VAL A 20 7.18 -10.91 -14.34
C VAL A 20 7.02 -11.90 -15.49
N ILE A 21 8.01 -12.76 -15.70
CA ILE A 21 8.01 -13.75 -16.78
C ILE A 21 6.96 -14.82 -16.52
N HIS A 22 6.93 -15.36 -15.30
CA HIS A 22 6.23 -16.60 -14.99
C HIS A 22 4.81 -16.40 -14.48
N ASN A 23 4.51 -15.30 -13.79
CA ASN A 23 3.28 -15.16 -13.01
C ASN A 23 2.44 -13.90 -13.37
N GLY A 24 3.00 -12.95 -14.13
CA GLY A 24 2.24 -11.81 -14.65
C GLY A 24 1.12 -12.24 -15.61
N THR A 25 -0.10 -11.70 -15.45
CA THR A 25 -1.26 -12.14 -16.25
C THR A 25 -1.06 -11.91 -17.75
N THR A 26 -0.41 -10.82 -18.15
CA THR A 26 -0.12 -10.55 -19.57
C THR A 26 0.77 -11.64 -20.17
N GLN A 27 1.75 -12.12 -19.39
CA GLN A 27 2.75 -13.08 -19.81
C GLN A 27 2.18 -14.50 -19.82
N THR A 28 1.43 -14.87 -18.78
CA THR A 28 0.79 -16.19 -18.70
C THR A 28 -0.27 -16.36 -19.79
N GLN A 29 -1.10 -15.35 -20.05
CA GLN A 29 -2.07 -15.38 -21.15
C GLN A 29 -1.40 -15.41 -22.53
N GLU A 30 -0.35 -14.62 -22.75
CA GLU A 30 0.40 -14.66 -24.00
C GLU A 30 1.03 -16.04 -24.21
N ARG A 31 1.60 -16.64 -23.16
CA ARG A 31 2.23 -17.96 -23.23
C ARG A 31 1.22 -19.05 -23.57
N ALA A 32 0.02 -18.99 -22.99
CA ALA A 32 -1.06 -19.92 -23.30
C ALA A 32 -1.58 -19.77 -24.75
N ALA A 33 -1.64 -18.54 -25.26
CA ALA A 33 -2.15 -18.27 -26.61
C ALA A 33 -1.10 -18.42 -27.72
N ASN A 34 0.15 -18.05 -27.44
CA ASN A 34 1.27 -18.00 -28.38
C ASN A 34 2.61 -18.22 -27.66
N PRO A 35 2.98 -19.48 -27.36
CA PRO A 35 4.22 -19.81 -26.63
C PRO A 35 5.49 -19.25 -27.27
N GLU A 36 5.50 -19.10 -28.60
CA GLU A 36 6.64 -18.66 -29.39
C GLU A 36 6.66 -17.15 -29.67
N SER A 37 5.84 -16.38 -28.96
CA SER A 37 5.68 -14.94 -29.14
C SER A 37 7.00 -14.19 -29.05
N ASP A 38 7.25 -13.29 -30.01
CA ASP A 38 8.42 -12.40 -30.00
C ASP A 38 8.46 -11.54 -28.73
N TYR A 39 7.29 -11.18 -28.18
CA TYR A 39 7.18 -10.47 -26.91
C TYR A 39 7.82 -11.25 -25.76
N LEU A 40 7.47 -12.54 -25.60
CA LEU A 40 7.99 -13.38 -24.52
C LEU A 40 9.50 -13.65 -24.68
N LYS A 41 9.98 -13.77 -25.92
CA LYS A 41 11.41 -13.93 -26.23
C LYS A 41 12.23 -12.69 -25.92
N GLN A 42 11.66 -11.50 -26.12
CA GLN A 42 12.34 -10.24 -25.85
C GLN A 42 12.29 -9.85 -24.38
N LEU A 43 11.22 -10.21 -23.66
CA LEU A 43 10.96 -9.79 -22.27
C LEU A 43 12.16 -9.90 -21.32
N PRO A 44 12.92 -11.02 -21.26
CA PRO A 44 14.07 -11.12 -20.37
C PRO A 44 15.13 -10.03 -20.59
N ASN A 45 15.28 -9.52 -21.81
CA ASN A 45 16.25 -8.47 -22.15
C ASN A 45 15.80 -7.05 -21.72
N HIS A 46 14.56 -6.91 -21.25
CA HIS A 46 13.97 -5.65 -20.80
C HIS A 46 13.68 -5.63 -19.30
N LEU A 47 14.05 -6.69 -18.56
CA LEU A 47 13.96 -6.69 -17.10
C LEU A 47 15.11 -5.88 -16.51
N ARG A 48 14.82 -5.18 -15.41
CA ARG A 48 15.83 -4.38 -14.71
C ARG A 48 16.62 -5.25 -13.75
N SER A 49 17.87 -4.85 -13.53
CA SER A 49 18.65 -5.31 -12.39
C SER A 49 18.09 -4.72 -11.08
N TYR A 50 18.42 -5.36 -9.95
CA TYR A 50 18.06 -4.83 -8.62
C TYR A 50 18.65 -3.43 -8.39
N GLU A 51 19.85 -3.17 -8.87
CA GLU A 51 20.52 -1.88 -8.76
C GLU A 51 19.76 -0.77 -9.51
N GLU A 52 19.25 -1.06 -10.71
CA GLU A 52 18.40 -0.12 -11.46
C GLU A 52 17.07 0.13 -10.74
N VAL A 53 16.47 -0.88 -10.12
CA VAL A 53 15.24 -0.74 -9.33
C VAL A 53 15.46 0.13 -8.09
N VAL A 54 16.59 -0.04 -7.40
CA VAL A 54 16.96 0.80 -6.24
C VAL A 54 17.25 2.23 -6.66
N ASN A 55 17.96 2.43 -7.77
CA ASN A 55 18.36 3.76 -8.26
C ASN A 55 17.26 4.50 -9.06
N TYR A 56 16.03 3.97 -9.05
CA TYR A 56 14.88 4.58 -9.71
C TYR A 56 14.16 5.55 -8.78
N ALA A 57 14.14 6.85 -9.12
CA ALA A 57 13.62 7.91 -8.24
C ALA A 57 12.16 7.69 -7.74
N PRO A 58 11.23 7.20 -8.56
CA PRO A 58 9.89 6.86 -8.08
C PRO A 58 9.86 5.76 -7.01
N ASN A 59 10.76 4.77 -7.08
CA ASN A 59 10.85 3.73 -6.05
C ASN A 59 11.40 4.31 -4.74
N GLN A 60 12.39 5.19 -4.82
CA GLN A 60 12.91 5.90 -3.63
C GLN A 60 11.85 6.83 -3.03
N THR A 61 11.02 7.46 -3.86
CA THR A 61 9.86 8.26 -3.40
C THR A 61 8.80 7.36 -2.76
N TYR A 62 8.55 6.17 -3.31
CA TYR A 62 7.59 5.22 -2.77
C TYR A 62 7.92 4.78 -1.35
N ILE A 63 9.18 4.41 -1.10
CA ILE A 63 9.64 4.02 0.25
C ILE A 63 9.93 5.24 1.15
N GLY A 64 9.86 6.47 0.63
CA GLY A 64 9.99 7.70 1.45
C GLY A 64 11.41 8.24 1.61
N ASN A 65 12.40 7.76 0.85
CA ASN A 65 13.76 8.32 0.84
C ASN A 65 13.89 9.64 0.08
N THR A 66 12.96 9.91 -0.84
CA THR A 66 12.94 11.13 -1.66
C THR A 66 11.59 11.82 -1.48
N HIS A 67 11.57 13.12 -1.17
CA HIS A 67 10.32 13.85 -1.07
C HIS A 67 9.69 14.04 -2.45
N HIS A 68 8.36 14.04 -2.54
CA HIS A 68 7.68 14.19 -3.84
C HIS A 68 7.98 15.53 -4.54
N SER A 69 8.40 16.56 -3.81
CA SER A 69 8.87 17.83 -4.39
C SER A 69 10.23 17.66 -5.06
N GLU A 70 11.14 16.88 -4.49
CA GLU A 70 12.44 16.58 -5.09
C GLU A 70 12.27 15.71 -6.34
N LEU A 71 11.34 14.75 -6.32
CA LEU A 71 11.00 13.95 -7.51
C LEU A 71 10.56 14.82 -8.70
N LYS A 72 9.88 15.95 -8.43
CA LYS A 72 9.45 16.91 -9.46
C LYS A 72 10.63 17.59 -10.17
N ASP A 73 11.78 17.70 -9.49
CA ASP A 73 12.99 18.30 -10.03
C ASP A 73 13.87 17.30 -10.80
N VAL A 74 13.61 15.98 -10.66
CA VAL A 74 14.30 14.95 -11.44
C VAL A 74 13.78 14.96 -12.88
N GLN A 75 14.72 14.95 -13.83
CA GLN A 75 14.40 14.92 -15.25
C GLN A 75 13.60 13.65 -15.61
N THR A 76 12.55 13.82 -16.43
CA THR A 76 11.72 12.71 -16.94
C THR A 76 12.09 12.34 -18.39
N PRO A 77 11.94 11.07 -18.81
CA PRO A 77 11.44 9.95 -18.02
C PRO A 77 12.49 9.48 -17.00
N TRP A 78 12.04 9.19 -15.78
CA TRP A 78 12.93 8.90 -14.65
C TRP A 78 13.76 7.63 -14.84
N TYR A 79 13.29 6.66 -15.65
CA TYR A 79 14.06 5.45 -15.92
C TYR A 79 15.36 5.71 -16.71
N GLU A 80 15.48 6.85 -17.39
CA GLU A 80 16.70 7.28 -18.10
C GLU A 80 17.65 8.11 -17.21
N HIS A 81 17.20 8.45 -16.00
CA HIS A 81 17.87 9.39 -15.10
C HIS A 81 18.02 8.78 -13.69
N PRO A 82 18.88 7.75 -13.53
CA PRO A 82 19.08 7.10 -12.25
C PRO A 82 19.64 8.07 -11.20
N ILE A 83 19.22 7.87 -9.95
CA ILE A 83 19.71 8.58 -8.77
C ILE A 83 20.50 7.63 -7.87
N GLU A 84 21.21 8.15 -6.87
CA GLU A 84 21.83 7.31 -5.84
C GLU A 84 20.77 6.88 -4.81
N GLY A 85 20.17 5.71 -5.03
CA GLY A 85 19.13 5.15 -4.18
C GLY A 85 19.67 4.32 -3.02
N LYS A 86 18.77 3.97 -2.09
CA LYS A 86 19.07 3.06 -0.97
C LYS A 86 18.03 1.96 -0.89
N ARG A 87 18.45 0.78 -0.42
CA ARG A 87 17.56 -0.34 -0.14
C ARG A 87 16.53 0.02 0.94
N TYR A 88 16.98 0.60 2.05
CA TYR A 88 16.15 0.89 3.22
C TYR A 88 15.81 2.38 3.31
N SER A 89 14.70 2.66 3.98
CA SER A 89 14.22 3.98 4.39
C SER A 89 13.78 3.94 5.87
N ASN A 90 13.25 5.04 6.38
CA ASN A 90 12.55 5.07 7.67
C ASN A 90 11.08 4.62 7.59
N ARG A 91 10.63 4.09 6.44
CA ARG A 91 9.25 3.65 6.21
C ARG A 91 9.17 2.31 5.50
N GLY A 92 10.27 1.58 5.32
CA GLY A 92 10.27 0.34 4.56
C GLY A 92 11.53 0.10 3.74
N GLU A 93 11.42 -0.80 2.76
CA GLU A 93 12.55 -1.25 1.96
C GLU A 93 12.19 -1.62 0.51
N ILE A 94 13.22 -1.76 -0.33
CA ILE A 94 13.18 -2.44 -1.62
C ILE A 94 13.86 -3.81 -1.45
N MET A 95 13.08 -4.86 -1.22
CA MET A 95 13.58 -6.23 -1.01
C MET A 95 13.93 -6.92 -2.35
N PRO A 96 15.04 -7.67 -2.44
CA PRO A 96 15.35 -8.48 -3.62
C PRO A 96 14.58 -9.82 -3.65
N GLN A 97 14.36 -10.36 -4.84
CA GLN A 97 13.57 -11.59 -5.07
C GLN A 97 14.00 -12.79 -4.21
N LYS A 98 15.32 -13.00 -4.05
CA LYS A 98 15.85 -14.16 -3.30
C LYS A 98 15.34 -14.20 -1.87
N GLU A 99 15.39 -13.07 -1.19
CA GLU A 99 14.87 -12.93 0.18
C GLU A 99 13.36 -13.13 0.20
N PHE A 100 12.66 -12.62 -0.82
CA PHE A 100 11.22 -12.74 -0.91
C PHE A 100 10.71 -14.16 -1.11
N TYR A 101 11.41 -15.00 -1.90
CA TYR A 101 11.09 -16.43 -1.98
C TYR A 101 11.27 -17.12 -0.62
N GLY A 102 12.25 -16.70 0.18
CA GLY A 102 12.36 -17.09 1.58
C GLY A 102 11.15 -16.71 2.41
N LEU A 103 10.68 -15.47 2.25
CA LEU A 103 9.46 -15.00 2.89
C LEU A 103 8.24 -15.83 2.48
N LEU A 104 8.09 -16.23 1.21
CA LEU A 104 6.99 -17.10 0.79
C LEU A 104 6.98 -18.41 1.58
N SER A 105 8.15 -19.05 1.73
CA SER A 105 8.28 -20.28 2.52
C SER A 105 8.04 -20.05 4.02
N LEU A 106 8.48 -18.91 4.56
CA LEU A 106 8.30 -18.55 5.96
C LEU A 106 6.83 -18.32 6.32
N VAL A 107 6.08 -17.66 5.43
CA VAL A 107 4.68 -17.29 5.69
C VAL A 107 3.67 -18.38 5.37
N ASP A 108 4.14 -19.45 4.73
CA ASP A 108 3.37 -20.62 4.42
C ASP A 108 3.16 -21.49 5.67
N VAL A 109 1.90 -21.63 6.08
CA VAL A 109 1.49 -22.45 7.23
C VAL A 109 0.84 -23.77 6.81
N PHE A 110 0.76 -24.03 5.51
CA PHE A 110 0.09 -25.18 4.92
C PHE A 110 1.04 -26.11 4.13
N ASP A 111 2.35 -25.89 4.22
CA ASP A 111 3.38 -26.71 3.58
C ASP A 111 3.22 -26.83 2.04
N LEU A 112 2.89 -25.71 1.40
CA LEU A 112 2.70 -25.54 -0.04
C LEU A 112 3.97 -25.07 -0.77
N VAL A 113 4.89 -24.37 -0.10
CA VAL A 113 6.11 -23.82 -0.70
C VAL A 113 7.29 -24.75 -0.42
N TYR A 114 7.91 -25.26 -1.47
CA TYR A 114 9.12 -26.09 -1.40
C TYR A 114 10.26 -25.37 -2.10
N LEU A 115 11.37 -25.14 -1.40
CA LEU A 115 12.58 -24.57 -1.99
C LEU A 115 13.57 -25.68 -2.35
N GLU A 116 14.45 -25.42 -3.32
CA GLU A 116 15.59 -26.31 -3.56
C GLU A 116 16.54 -26.28 -2.36
N GLU A 117 17.11 -27.42 -1.99
CA GLU A 117 17.90 -27.58 -0.76
C GLU A 117 19.02 -26.54 -0.62
N SER A 118 19.87 -26.37 -1.63
CA SER A 118 20.98 -25.40 -1.55
C SER A 118 20.48 -23.96 -1.58
N TYR A 119 19.41 -23.67 -2.33
CA TYR A 119 18.78 -22.36 -2.35
C TYR A 119 18.19 -21.97 -0.98
N ALA A 120 17.56 -22.92 -0.29
CA ALA A 120 17.00 -22.71 1.03
C ALA A 120 18.09 -22.37 2.06
N GLU A 121 19.27 -23.01 1.98
CA GLU A 121 20.41 -22.68 2.83
C GLU A 121 20.88 -21.24 2.62
N GLU A 122 21.09 -20.83 1.35
CA GLU A 122 21.47 -19.45 1.01
C GLU A 122 20.46 -18.42 1.55
N VAL A 123 19.17 -18.69 1.37
CA VAL A 123 18.09 -17.81 1.82
C VAL A 123 18.04 -17.71 3.35
N ARG A 124 18.22 -18.83 4.06
CA ARG A 124 18.27 -18.85 5.52
C ARG A 124 19.44 -18.04 6.05
N GLU A 125 20.62 -18.15 5.43
CA GLU A 125 21.78 -17.33 5.79
C GLU A 125 21.50 -15.83 5.62
N ILE A 126 20.88 -15.43 4.51
CA ILE A 126 20.53 -14.02 4.27
C ILE A 126 19.50 -13.52 5.30
N LEU A 127 18.44 -14.30 5.55
CA LEU A 127 17.37 -13.90 6.46
C LEU A 127 17.79 -13.94 7.94
N ALA A 128 18.83 -14.71 8.31
CA ALA A 128 19.41 -14.69 9.65
C ALA A 128 20.04 -13.34 10.02
N GLU A 129 20.45 -12.55 9.02
CA GLU A 129 20.96 -11.19 9.20
C GLU A 129 19.85 -10.12 9.13
N SER A 130 18.60 -10.51 8.85
CA SER A 130 17.47 -9.59 8.77
C SER A 130 16.99 -9.20 10.17
N ASP A 131 16.93 -7.90 10.45
CA ASP A 131 16.32 -7.37 11.67
C ASP A 131 14.85 -7.78 11.84
N LEU A 132 14.15 -8.05 10.73
CA LEU A 132 12.73 -8.36 10.75
C LEU A 132 12.43 -9.85 10.82
N PHE A 133 13.30 -10.71 10.28
CA PHE A 133 12.97 -12.13 10.04
C PHE A 133 13.97 -13.14 10.63
N LYS A 134 15.06 -12.68 11.28
CA LYS A 134 16.07 -13.58 11.87
C LYS A 134 15.49 -14.64 12.82
N ASP A 135 14.46 -14.30 13.58
CA ASP A 135 13.84 -15.19 14.56
C ASP A 135 12.86 -16.21 13.93
N ASP A 136 12.60 -16.08 12.62
CA ASP A 136 11.67 -16.91 11.86
C ASP A 136 12.36 -17.84 10.86
N VAL A 137 13.68 -17.75 10.69
CA VAL A 137 14.46 -18.52 9.72
C VAL A 137 14.19 -20.03 9.81
N ASP A 138 14.01 -20.53 11.03
CA ASP A 138 13.70 -21.93 11.31
C ASP A 138 12.35 -22.40 10.73
N LYS A 139 11.48 -21.49 10.27
CA LYS A 139 10.21 -21.81 9.62
C LYS A 139 10.36 -22.22 8.15
N ILE A 140 11.49 -21.91 7.51
CA ILE A 140 11.79 -22.30 6.12
C ILE A 140 12.18 -23.78 6.08
N LYS A 141 11.23 -24.71 6.28
CA LYS A 141 11.54 -26.13 6.53
C LYS A 141 11.44 -27.03 5.31
N LYS A 142 10.63 -26.65 4.32
CA LYS A 142 10.28 -27.50 3.19
C LYS A 142 11.30 -27.34 2.08
N THR A 143 12.17 -28.33 1.97
CA THR A 143 13.22 -28.38 0.96
C THR A 143 13.21 -29.72 0.24
N GLU A 144 13.42 -29.70 -1.07
CA GLU A 144 13.43 -30.89 -1.92
C GLU A 144 14.47 -30.77 -3.03
N SER A 145 14.80 -31.89 -3.68
CA SER A 145 15.78 -31.91 -4.78
C SER A 145 15.24 -31.24 -6.05
N ALA A 146 16.13 -30.74 -6.90
CA ALA A 146 15.76 -30.15 -8.19
C ALA A 146 14.92 -31.11 -9.07
N GLU A 147 15.22 -32.41 -9.04
CA GLU A 147 14.43 -33.41 -9.77
C GLU A 147 13.01 -33.55 -9.23
N TRP A 148 12.85 -33.47 -7.90
CA TRP A 148 11.52 -33.51 -7.29
C TRP A 148 10.71 -32.26 -7.65
N LEU A 149 11.32 -31.07 -7.60
CA LEU A 149 10.68 -29.81 -7.99
C LEU A 149 10.20 -29.87 -9.44
N GLN A 150 11.07 -30.31 -10.37
CA GLN A 150 10.71 -30.47 -11.78
C GLN A 150 9.53 -31.44 -11.95
N LYS A 151 9.53 -32.56 -11.22
CA LYS A 151 8.43 -33.52 -11.23
C LYS A 151 7.09 -32.89 -10.77
N GLN A 152 7.11 -31.96 -9.80
CA GLN A 152 5.87 -31.30 -9.38
C GLN A 152 5.26 -30.42 -10.47
N ILE A 153 6.10 -29.76 -11.27
CA ILE A 153 5.65 -28.95 -12.41
C ILE A 153 5.08 -29.87 -13.50
N ASP A 154 5.84 -30.91 -13.88
CA ASP A 154 5.50 -31.76 -15.02
C ASP A 154 4.27 -32.65 -14.76
N GLU A 155 4.11 -33.14 -13.53
CA GLU A 155 3.10 -34.15 -13.18
C GLU A 155 1.98 -33.62 -12.27
N ASN A 156 2.21 -32.56 -11.50
CA ASN A 156 1.31 -32.13 -10.42
C ASN A 156 0.84 -30.68 -10.50
N GLU A 157 1.03 -30.02 -11.64
CA GLU A 157 0.52 -28.66 -11.92
C GLU A 157 0.99 -27.64 -10.87
N ALA A 158 2.20 -27.80 -10.35
CA ALA A 158 2.82 -26.84 -9.45
C ALA A 158 3.32 -25.60 -10.20
N GLU A 159 3.33 -24.45 -9.52
CA GLU A 159 3.91 -23.22 -10.02
C GLU A 159 5.40 -23.16 -9.68
N GLY A 160 6.25 -22.97 -10.68
CA GLY A 160 7.70 -22.85 -10.48
C GLY A 160 8.11 -21.47 -9.96
N LEU A 161 9.08 -21.45 -9.05
CA LEU A 161 9.81 -20.26 -8.62
C LEU A 161 11.21 -20.29 -9.26
N TYR A 162 11.58 -19.21 -9.94
CA TYR A 162 12.78 -19.17 -10.78
C TYR A 162 13.73 -18.05 -10.35
N GLU A 163 15.03 -18.31 -10.46
CA GLU A 163 16.10 -17.30 -10.41
C GLU A 163 16.87 -17.38 -11.74
N GLY A 164 16.48 -16.52 -12.70
CA GLY A 164 16.85 -16.70 -14.10
C GLY A 164 16.29 -18.01 -14.66
N GLU A 165 17.14 -18.85 -15.24
CA GLU A 165 16.73 -20.16 -15.77
C GLU A 165 16.70 -21.27 -14.70
N ARG A 166 17.19 -20.99 -13.48
CA ARG A 166 17.26 -21.99 -12.41
C ARG A 166 15.90 -22.12 -11.71
N LEU A 167 15.35 -23.33 -11.68
CA LEU A 167 14.23 -23.68 -10.81
C LEU A 167 14.72 -23.75 -9.36
N VAL A 168 14.25 -22.83 -8.51
CA VAL A 168 14.70 -22.68 -7.12
C VAL A 168 13.63 -23.03 -6.09
N GLY A 169 12.41 -23.28 -6.54
CA GLY A 169 11.33 -23.77 -5.69
C GLY A 169 10.04 -23.98 -6.47
N VAL A 170 9.02 -24.47 -5.78
CA VAL A 170 7.66 -24.60 -6.32
C VAL A 170 6.63 -24.22 -5.27
N VAL A 171 5.47 -23.77 -5.73
CA VAL A 171 4.23 -23.73 -4.95
C VAL A 171 3.32 -24.85 -5.46
N VAL A 172 2.92 -25.75 -4.57
CA VAL A 172 1.97 -26.82 -4.91
C VAL A 172 0.53 -26.40 -4.66
N ARG A 173 -0.43 -27.08 -5.31
CA ARG A 173 -1.86 -26.88 -5.05
C ARG A 173 -2.22 -27.25 -3.60
N ALA A 174 -3.16 -26.51 -3.02
CA ALA A 174 -3.71 -26.81 -1.70
C ALA A 174 -4.87 -27.81 -1.75
N HIS A 175 -5.40 -28.11 -2.93
CA HIS A 175 -6.45 -29.11 -3.14
C HIS A 175 -6.38 -29.70 -4.55
N ASP A 176 -6.69 -30.99 -4.69
CA ASP A 176 -6.55 -31.73 -5.97
C ASP A 176 -7.46 -31.22 -7.09
N SER A 177 -8.65 -30.72 -6.73
CA SER A 177 -9.71 -30.40 -7.70
C SER A 177 -10.38 -29.03 -7.51
N ASP A 178 -9.97 -28.24 -6.52
CA ASP A 178 -10.59 -26.93 -6.30
C ASP A 178 -9.76 -25.89 -7.04
N GLU A 179 -10.36 -25.28 -8.06
CA GLU A 179 -9.71 -24.28 -8.91
C GLU A 179 -9.21 -23.07 -8.11
N ASN A 180 -9.92 -22.68 -7.04
CA ASN A 180 -9.53 -21.56 -6.17
C ASN A 180 -8.39 -21.93 -5.19
N LEU A 181 -8.04 -23.21 -5.10
CA LEU A 181 -6.93 -23.73 -4.31
C LEU A 181 -5.82 -24.34 -5.19
N SER A 182 -5.80 -23.94 -6.47
CA SER A 182 -4.73 -24.27 -7.42
C SER A 182 -3.39 -23.63 -7.00
N ALA A 183 -2.27 -24.18 -7.49
CA ALA A 183 -0.94 -23.65 -7.22
C ALA A 183 -0.81 -22.17 -7.61
N HIS A 184 -1.40 -21.77 -8.75
CA HIS A 184 -1.47 -20.39 -9.22
C HIS A 184 -2.08 -19.44 -8.18
N ILE A 185 -3.28 -19.77 -7.68
CA ILE A 185 -3.99 -18.92 -6.72
C ILE A 185 -3.32 -18.97 -5.34
N MET A 186 -2.72 -20.11 -4.96
CA MET A 186 -1.93 -20.19 -3.73
C MET A 186 -0.69 -19.30 -3.79
N LEU A 187 0.01 -19.26 -4.93
CA LEU A 187 1.13 -18.35 -5.13
C LEU A 187 0.68 -16.87 -5.03
N GLU A 188 -0.41 -16.48 -5.70
CA GLU A 188 -0.98 -15.13 -5.61
C GLU A 188 -1.30 -14.73 -4.16
N ASN A 189 -1.99 -15.60 -3.44
CA ASN A 189 -2.35 -15.37 -2.04
C ASN A 189 -1.13 -15.28 -1.12
N LEU A 190 -0.13 -16.15 -1.32
CA LEU A 190 1.11 -16.13 -0.54
C LEU A 190 1.94 -14.87 -0.82
N VAL A 191 1.98 -14.40 -2.07
CA VAL A 191 2.66 -13.15 -2.45
C VAL A 191 2.01 -11.95 -1.78
N SER A 192 0.68 -11.85 -1.81
CA SER A 192 -0.04 -10.77 -1.12
C SER A 192 0.16 -10.84 0.39
N LYS A 193 0.06 -12.04 0.99
CA LYS A 193 0.32 -12.25 2.41
C LYS A 193 1.75 -11.84 2.81
N ALA A 194 2.77 -12.32 2.09
CA ALA A 194 4.17 -12.08 2.41
C ALA A 194 4.54 -10.60 2.33
N SER A 195 4.15 -9.92 1.25
CA SER A 195 4.41 -8.49 1.08
C SER A 195 3.58 -7.63 2.05
N GLY A 196 2.38 -8.07 2.44
CA GLY A 196 1.61 -7.46 3.52
C GLY A 196 2.29 -7.60 4.90
N ILE A 197 2.80 -8.79 5.23
CA ILE A 197 3.56 -9.03 6.48
C ILE A 197 4.83 -8.17 6.51
N LEU A 198 5.56 -8.09 5.39
CA LEU A 198 6.73 -7.24 5.25
C LEU A 198 6.39 -5.77 5.55
N SER A 199 5.28 -5.29 4.98
CA SER A 199 4.78 -3.92 5.24
C SER A 199 4.48 -3.70 6.72
N VAL A 200 3.70 -4.58 7.36
CA VAL A 200 3.33 -4.43 8.78
C VAL A 200 4.55 -4.50 9.69
N ARG A 201 5.50 -5.40 9.42
CA ARG A 201 6.71 -5.51 10.25
C ARG A 201 7.59 -4.26 10.17
N HIS A 202 7.68 -3.64 8.98
CA HIS A 202 8.29 -2.32 8.85
C HIS A 202 7.51 -1.24 9.58
N LEU A 203 6.18 -1.21 9.46
CA LEU A 203 5.34 -0.27 10.21
C LEU A 203 5.64 -0.31 11.71
N LEU A 204 5.72 -1.52 12.29
CA LEU A 204 5.99 -1.72 13.71
C LEU A 204 7.40 -1.30 14.09
N LYS A 205 8.42 -1.79 13.36
CA LYS A 205 9.85 -1.52 13.64
C LYS A 205 10.17 -0.03 13.51
N ASP A 206 9.77 0.58 12.40
CA ASP A 206 10.23 1.92 12.03
C ASP A 206 9.50 3.04 12.79
N ASN A 207 8.45 2.71 13.54
CA ASN A 207 7.64 3.64 14.33
C ASN A 207 7.55 3.29 15.84
N ASP A 208 8.31 2.29 16.30
CA ASP A 208 8.34 1.85 17.71
C ASP A 208 6.93 1.54 18.28
N ILE A 209 6.12 0.83 17.49
CA ILE A 209 4.74 0.47 17.87
C ILE A 209 4.75 -0.89 18.58
N ASP A 210 4.17 -0.95 19.77
CA ASP A 210 3.96 -2.21 20.47
C ASP A 210 2.90 -3.06 19.72
N PRO A 211 3.26 -4.26 19.22
CA PRO A 211 2.32 -5.15 18.52
C PRO A 211 1.08 -5.52 19.35
N ALA A 212 1.19 -5.53 20.68
CA ALA A 212 0.08 -5.84 21.58
C ALA A 212 -0.97 -4.73 21.66
N GLU A 213 -0.64 -3.50 21.22
CA GLU A 213 -1.59 -2.39 21.22
C GLU A 213 -2.51 -2.37 19.99
N ILE A 214 -2.30 -3.24 19.00
CA ILE A 214 -3.12 -3.33 17.80
C ILE A 214 -4.37 -4.18 18.06
N ASP A 215 -5.55 -3.59 17.89
CA ASP A 215 -6.83 -4.26 18.13
C ASP A 215 -7.40 -4.92 16.87
N TYR A 216 -7.12 -4.34 15.70
CA TYR A 216 -7.75 -4.76 14.45
C TYR A 216 -6.87 -4.52 13.22
N VAL A 217 -7.00 -5.40 12.24
CA VAL A 217 -6.37 -5.28 10.92
C VAL A 217 -7.45 -5.27 9.82
N ILE A 218 -7.39 -4.28 8.94
CA ILE A 218 -8.16 -4.24 7.70
C ILE A 218 -7.21 -4.49 6.54
N GLU A 219 -7.41 -5.59 5.81
CA GLU A 219 -6.63 -5.88 4.62
C GLU A 219 -7.41 -5.45 3.37
N CYS A 220 -6.74 -4.82 2.39
CA CYS A 220 -7.41 -4.17 1.27
C CYS A 220 -6.74 -4.30 -0.11
N SER A 221 -5.95 -5.37 -0.33
CA SER A 221 -5.40 -5.73 -1.64
C SER A 221 -6.46 -6.23 -2.63
N GLU A 222 -6.04 -6.79 -3.77
CA GLU A 222 -6.95 -7.35 -4.78
C GLU A 222 -7.37 -8.81 -4.49
N GLU A 223 -6.63 -9.53 -3.62
CA GLU A 223 -6.72 -10.99 -3.55
C GLU A 223 -7.90 -11.49 -2.71
N ALA A 224 -8.81 -12.28 -3.29
CA ALA A 224 -9.95 -12.85 -2.59
C ALA A 224 -9.66 -14.30 -2.17
N VAL A 225 -9.18 -14.50 -0.94
CA VAL A 225 -8.82 -15.83 -0.42
C VAL A 225 -10.07 -16.66 -0.10
N GLY A 226 -10.10 -17.92 -0.52
CA GLY A 226 -11.15 -18.89 -0.15
C GLY A 226 -11.31 -20.03 -1.16
N ASP A 227 -11.93 -21.12 -0.71
CA ASP A 227 -12.26 -22.27 -1.55
C ASP A 227 -13.43 -21.99 -2.51
N ILE A 228 -13.85 -22.96 -3.32
CA ILE A 228 -14.97 -22.82 -4.27
C ILE A 228 -16.31 -22.47 -3.59
N ASN A 229 -16.49 -22.81 -2.32
CA ASN A 229 -17.72 -22.57 -1.57
C ASN A 229 -17.71 -21.22 -0.84
N GLN A 230 -16.54 -20.67 -0.51
CA GLN A 230 -16.34 -19.51 0.35
C GLN A 230 -15.34 -18.51 -0.23
N ARG A 231 -15.45 -18.19 -1.53
CA ARG A 231 -14.62 -17.16 -2.19
C ARG A 231 -14.64 -15.84 -1.42
N GLY A 232 -13.45 -15.36 -1.03
CA GLY A 232 -13.30 -14.14 -0.23
C GLY A 232 -13.71 -14.28 1.25
N GLY A 233 -14.01 -15.50 1.71
CA GLY A 233 -14.28 -15.81 3.11
C GLY A 233 -13.03 -16.16 3.92
N GLY A 234 -11.90 -16.43 3.25
CA GLY A 234 -10.59 -16.56 3.87
C GLY A 234 -10.09 -15.19 4.30
N ASN A 235 -9.74 -15.04 5.58
CA ASN A 235 -9.41 -13.75 6.19
C ASN A 235 -7.91 -13.45 6.06
N LEU A 236 -7.53 -12.72 5.02
CA LEU A 236 -6.14 -12.38 4.76
C LEU A 236 -5.58 -11.42 5.80
N ALA A 237 -6.40 -10.48 6.30
CA ALA A 237 -6.04 -9.57 7.39
C ALA A 237 -5.54 -10.33 8.62
N LYS A 238 -6.27 -11.37 9.03
CA LYS A 238 -5.91 -12.20 10.19
C LYS A 238 -4.67 -13.05 9.92
N ALA A 239 -4.53 -13.57 8.71
CA ALA A 239 -3.34 -14.33 8.31
C ALA A 239 -2.07 -13.47 8.31
N ILE A 240 -2.19 -12.19 7.93
CA ILE A 240 -1.10 -11.21 8.05
C ILE A 240 -0.84 -10.90 9.53
N ALA A 241 -1.88 -10.56 10.30
CA ALA A 241 -1.77 -10.21 11.71
C ALA A 241 -1.06 -11.28 12.55
N GLU A 242 -1.41 -12.56 12.33
CA GLU A 242 -0.81 -13.71 13.01
C GLU A 242 0.71 -13.73 12.83
N LEU A 243 1.18 -13.66 11.58
CA LEU A 243 2.61 -13.76 11.28
C LEU A 243 3.35 -12.43 11.37
N SER A 244 2.66 -11.31 11.50
CA SER A 244 3.23 -10.04 11.91
C SER A 244 3.39 -9.91 13.44
N GLY A 245 2.92 -10.90 14.22
CA GLY A 245 3.08 -10.91 15.67
C GLY A 245 2.14 -9.95 16.40
N LEU A 246 0.90 -9.80 15.93
CA LEU A 246 -0.13 -8.95 16.52
C LEU A 246 -1.08 -9.78 17.42
N PRO A 247 -0.74 -10.07 18.70
CA PRO A 247 -1.42 -11.09 19.49
C PRO A 247 -2.88 -10.76 19.84
N ASN A 248 -3.22 -9.46 19.89
CA ASN A 248 -4.55 -8.99 20.28
C ASN A 248 -5.43 -8.62 19.08
N ALA A 249 -4.87 -8.65 17.85
CA ALA A 249 -5.58 -8.18 16.68
C ALA A 249 -6.60 -9.20 16.19
N ASN A 250 -7.82 -8.73 15.93
CA ASN A 250 -8.74 -9.39 14.99
C ASN A 250 -8.58 -8.77 13.59
N GLY A 251 -9.36 -9.19 12.60
CA GLY A 251 -9.30 -8.52 11.30
C GLY A 251 -10.38 -8.94 10.32
N SER A 252 -10.47 -8.19 9.22
CA SER A 252 -11.35 -8.49 8.09
C SER A 252 -10.81 -7.86 6.81
N ASP A 253 -11.20 -8.44 5.68
CA ASP A 253 -10.81 -7.95 4.38
C ASP A 253 -11.85 -6.94 3.84
N LEU A 254 -11.37 -5.91 3.15
CA LEU A 254 -12.19 -4.92 2.46
C LEU A 254 -11.77 -4.87 1.00
N ARG A 255 -12.70 -5.20 0.10
CA ARG A 255 -12.48 -5.16 -1.35
C ARG A 255 -13.23 -4.00 -1.99
N GLY A 256 -12.57 -3.36 -2.94
CA GLY A 256 -13.08 -2.18 -3.66
C GLY A 256 -12.18 -1.77 -4.83
N PHE A 257 -11.38 -2.71 -5.36
CA PHE A 257 -10.37 -2.46 -6.38
C PHE A 257 -9.42 -1.31 -5.97
N CYS A 258 -9.02 -0.46 -6.92
CA CYS A 258 -8.28 0.78 -6.68
C CYS A 258 -8.94 1.76 -5.69
N ALA A 259 -10.18 1.58 -5.22
CA ALA A 259 -10.76 2.42 -4.17
C ALA A 259 -10.59 1.83 -2.75
N ALA A 260 -10.23 0.53 -2.65
CA ALA A 260 -10.24 -0.21 -1.39
C ALA A 260 -9.38 0.43 -0.29
N PRO A 261 -8.15 0.93 -0.54
CA PRO A 261 -7.35 1.53 0.53
C PRO A 261 -7.94 2.80 1.13
N THR A 262 -8.56 3.67 0.31
CA THR A 262 -9.24 4.86 0.87
C THR A 262 -10.51 4.47 1.61
N HIS A 263 -11.24 3.45 1.15
CA HIS A 263 -12.36 2.88 1.93
C HIS A 263 -11.89 2.30 3.26
N ALA A 264 -10.76 1.59 3.28
CA ALA A 264 -10.18 1.00 4.49
C ALA A 264 -9.70 2.08 5.47
N LEU A 265 -9.08 3.18 4.98
CA LEU A 265 -8.73 4.33 5.80
C LEU A 265 -9.96 4.94 6.50
N VAL A 266 -11.05 5.18 5.75
CA VAL A 266 -12.29 5.74 6.32
C VAL A 266 -12.96 4.75 7.28
N THR A 267 -12.89 3.46 6.99
CA THR A 267 -13.47 2.40 7.83
C THR A 267 -12.70 2.27 9.16
N ALA A 268 -11.36 2.23 9.09
CA ALA A 268 -10.49 2.24 10.27
C ALA A 268 -10.75 3.48 11.15
N ALA A 269 -10.82 4.67 10.53
CA ALA A 269 -11.13 5.90 11.24
C ALA A 269 -12.53 5.87 11.89
N SER A 270 -13.50 5.21 11.24
CA SER A 270 -14.84 5.02 11.78
C SER A 270 -14.87 4.06 12.98
N HIS A 271 -14.09 2.98 12.94
CA HIS A 271 -13.94 2.06 14.09
C HIS A 271 -13.33 2.77 15.29
N VAL A 272 -12.28 3.56 15.07
CA VAL A 272 -11.61 4.33 16.13
C VAL A 272 -12.53 5.39 16.70
N LYS A 273 -13.20 6.16 15.85
CA LYS A 273 -14.15 7.19 16.28
C LYS A 273 -15.36 6.62 17.04
N ALA A 274 -15.78 5.40 16.71
CA ALA A 274 -16.84 4.69 17.41
C ALA A 274 -16.38 4.01 18.71
N GLU A 275 -15.08 4.11 19.04
CA GLU A 275 -14.46 3.45 20.20
C GLU A 275 -14.61 1.92 20.18
N THR A 276 -14.85 1.32 19.00
CA THR A 276 -14.86 -0.13 18.83
C THR A 276 -13.45 -0.69 18.99
N PHE A 277 -12.46 0.01 18.43
CA PHE A 277 -11.03 -0.31 18.46
C PHE A 277 -10.25 0.97 18.71
N LYS A 278 -9.09 0.90 19.38
CA LYS A 278 -8.22 2.05 19.61
C LYS A 278 -7.20 2.22 18.50
N ASN A 279 -6.62 1.11 18.06
CA ASN A 279 -5.57 1.08 17.04
C ASN A 279 -5.93 0.07 15.96
N VAL A 280 -6.04 0.55 14.72
CA VAL A 280 -6.39 -0.24 13.55
C VAL A 280 -5.29 -0.10 12.52
N ILE A 281 -4.66 -1.21 12.14
CA ILE A 281 -3.75 -1.25 11.00
C ILE A 281 -4.58 -1.49 9.74
N VAL A 282 -4.33 -0.69 8.71
CA VAL A 282 -4.74 -1.01 7.34
C VAL A 282 -3.53 -1.51 6.58
N VAL A 283 -3.67 -2.61 5.84
CA VAL A 283 -2.57 -3.24 5.10
C VAL A 283 -3.03 -3.70 3.71
N ALA A 284 -2.13 -3.65 2.73
CA ALA A 284 -2.32 -4.33 1.45
C ALA A 284 -0.97 -4.82 0.92
N GLY A 285 -0.94 -6.06 0.42
CA GLY A 285 0.20 -6.64 -0.28
C GLY A 285 0.06 -6.61 -1.79
N GLY A 286 1.15 -6.89 -2.50
CA GLY A 286 1.21 -6.90 -3.96
C GLY A 286 0.50 -8.08 -4.61
N SER A 287 0.22 -7.96 -5.91
CA SER A 287 -0.45 -8.96 -6.74
C SER A 287 0.41 -9.31 -7.94
N THR A 288 0.69 -10.60 -8.15
CA THR A 288 1.51 -11.04 -9.30
C THR A 288 0.81 -10.77 -10.62
N ALA A 289 -0.54 -10.80 -10.64
CA ALA A 289 -1.34 -10.50 -11.83
C ALA A 289 -1.02 -9.13 -12.46
N LYS A 290 -0.47 -8.20 -11.68
CA LYS A 290 -0.11 -6.85 -12.11
C LYS A 290 1.33 -6.69 -12.60
N LEU A 291 2.17 -7.70 -12.42
CA LEU A 291 3.54 -7.66 -12.90
C LEU A 291 3.57 -7.69 -14.44
N GLY A 292 4.37 -6.79 -15.01
CA GLY A 292 4.53 -6.63 -16.46
C GLY A 292 3.24 -6.38 -17.24
N MET A 293 2.19 -5.85 -16.60
CA MET A 293 0.87 -5.67 -17.22
C MET A 293 0.94 -4.90 -18.56
N ASN A 294 1.77 -3.86 -18.61
CA ASN A 294 2.01 -3.01 -19.78
C ASN A 294 3.30 -3.37 -20.55
N GLY A 295 3.91 -4.53 -20.26
CA GLY A 295 5.21 -4.92 -20.80
C GLY A 295 5.26 -4.94 -22.34
N LYS A 296 4.16 -5.27 -23.03
CA LYS A 296 4.09 -5.19 -24.51
C LYS A 296 4.32 -3.76 -25.02
N SER A 297 3.73 -2.77 -24.35
CA SER A 297 3.90 -1.36 -24.72
C SER A 297 5.28 -0.83 -24.37
N HIS A 298 5.88 -1.33 -23.29
CA HIS A 298 7.26 -1.00 -22.89
C HIS A 298 8.27 -1.55 -23.91
N ILE A 299 8.23 -2.84 -24.20
CA ILE A 299 9.15 -3.46 -25.18
C ILE A 299 8.98 -2.83 -26.57
N GLY A 300 7.74 -2.59 -27.01
CA GLY A 300 7.49 -1.93 -28.30
C GLY A 300 8.00 -0.48 -28.40
N LYS A 301 8.44 0.12 -27.28
CA LYS A 301 9.06 1.45 -27.19
C LYS A 301 10.52 1.39 -26.73
N GLU A 302 11.12 0.20 -26.76
CA GLU A 302 12.53 -0.04 -26.41
C GLU A 302 12.89 0.42 -24.99
N MET A 303 11.93 0.35 -24.05
CA MET A 303 12.15 0.70 -22.63
C MET A 303 12.17 -0.55 -21.74
N PRO A 304 12.78 -0.46 -20.55
CA PRO A 304 12.64 -1.51 -19.55
C PRO A 304 11.18 -1.72 -19.15
N VAL A 305 10.85 -2.93 -18.71
CA VAL A 305 9.56 -3.24 -18.09
C VAL A 305 9.59 -2.75 -16.66
N LEU A 306 8.86 -1.67 -16.38
CA LEU A 306 8.91 -0.98 -15.08
C LEU A 306 7.97 -1.56 -14.02
N GLU A 307 7.15 -2.56 -14.40
CA GLU A 307 6.20 -3.25 -13.53
C GLU A 307 6.79 -4.58 -13.03
N ASP A 308 8.02 -4.53 -12.53
CA ASP A 308 8.81 -5.66 -12.02
C ASP A 308 8.91 -5.69 -10.49
N ALA A 309 8.14 -4.83 -9.81
CA ALA A 309 8.06 -4.76 -8.36
C ALA A 309 6.64 -5.03 -7.87
N LEU A 310 6.53 -5.94 -6.89
CA LEU A 310 5.38 -6.02 -6.00
C LEU A 310 5.48 -4.86 -5.01
N ALA A 311 4.34 -4.28 -4.64
CA ALA A 311 4.31 -3.17 -3.70
C ALA A 311 3.35 -3.47 -2.57
N GLY A 312 3.78 -3.17 -1.36
CA GLY A 312 3.00 -3.31 -0.13
C GLY A 312 2.92 -2.00 0.62
N VAL A 313 1.80 -1.80 1.31
CA VAL A 313 1.54 -0.62 2.15
C VAL A 313 0.90 -1.05 3.46
N ALA A 314 1.29 -0.41 4.55
CA ALA A 314 0.55 -0.46 5.81
C ALA A 314 0.49 0.91 6.46
N PHE A 315 -0.59 1.22 7.19
CA PHE A 315 -0.70 2.44 7.96
C PHE A 315 -1.55 2.24 9.22
N LEU A 316 -1.19 2.96 10.28
CA LEU A 316 -1.85 2.91 11.58
C LEU A 316 -2.84 4.05 11.71
N VAL A 317 -4.10 3.71 12.00
CA VAL A 317 -5.14 4.65 12.41
C VAL A 317 -5.42 4.45 13.89
N GLY A 318 -5.23 5.51 14.68
CA GLY A 318 -5.30 5.44 16.14
C GLY A 318 -6.13 6.55 16.75
N GLN A 319 -6.41 6.46 18.05
CA GLN A 319 -7.07 7.52 18.81
C GLN A 319 -6.32 8.86 18.70
N ASP A 320 -7.04 9.97 18.84
CA ASP A 320 -6.44 11.29 18.80
C ASP A 320 -5.36 11.49 19.88
N ASP A 321 -4.15 11.88 19.46
CA ASP A 321 -3.01 12.23 20.32
C ASP A 321 -2.70 13.73 20.35
N GLY A 322 -3.50 14.55 19.67
CA GLY A 322 -3.28 15.99 19.58
C GLY A 322 -2.10 16.39 18.68
N HIS A 323 -1.50 15.45 17.97
CA HIS A 323 -0.32 15.68 17.14
C HIS A 323 -0.48 15.16 15.71
N SER A 324 -0.77 13.86 15.56
CA SER A 324 -0.89 13.21 14.27
C SER A 324 -2.08 13.74 13.45
N PRO A 325 -2.02 13.72 12.10
CA PRO A 325 -3.06 14.30 11.26
C PRO A 325 -4.44 13.69 11.52
N VAL A 326 -5.45 14.56 11.60
CA VAL A 326 -6.83 14.21 11.89
C VAL A 326 -7.53 13.74 10.62
N ILE A 327 -8.20 12.59 10.68
CA ILE A 327 -8.98 12.03 9.58
C ILE A 327 -10.42 12.56 9.68
N ARG A 328 -10.80 13.51 8.82
CA ARG A 328 -12.12 14.18 8.85
C ARG A 328 -13.22 13.31 8.24
N THR A 329 -13.69 12.32 9.00
CA THR A 329 -14.80 11.42 8.64
C THR A 329 -16.16 12.11 8.45
N ASP A 330 -16.27 13.39 8.79
CA ASP A 330 -17.40 14.26 8.50
C ASP A 330 -17.33 14.91 7.11
N TYR A 331 -16.14 14.97 6.48
CA TYR A 331 -15.89 15.58 5.17
C TYR A 331 -15.65 14.55 4.07
N ILE A 332 -16.44 13.49 4.07
CA ILE A 332 -16.30 12.40 3.10
C ILE A 332 -17.01 12.74 1.78
N GLY A 333 -16.27 12.69 0.67
CA GLY A 333 -16.85 12.63 -0.67
C GLY A 333 -17.16 11.19 -1.05
N ARG A 334 -18.30 10.97 -1.72
CA ARG A 334 -18.77 9.61 -2.05
C ARG A 334 -19.33 9.56 -3.45
N HIS A 335 -18.86 8.59 -4.23
CA HIS A 335 -19.55 8.20 -5.43
C HIS A 335 -20.74 7.30 -5.06
N THR A 336 -21.95 7.82 -5.23
CA THR A 336 -23.17 7.08 -4.96
C THR A 336 -23.66 6.38 -6.21
N VAL A 337 -24.52 5.38 -6.07
CA VAL A 337 -25.21 4.72 -7.21
C VAL A 337 -25.88 5.74 -8.15
N SER A 338 -26.37 6.86 -7.60
CA SER A 338 -27.01 7.95 -8.34
C SER A 338 -26.07 9.04 -8.86
N SER A 339 -24.77 9.00 -8.57
CA SER A 339 -23.82 10.07 -8.91
C SER A 339 -23.55 10.18 -10.41
N GLY A 340 -23.91 9.17 -11.21
CA GLY A 340 -23.57 9.11 -12.63
C GLY A 340 -22.10 8.76 -12.90
N SER A 341 -21.76 8.44 -14.13
CA SER A 341 -20.43 7.90 -14.51
C SER A 341 -19.57 8.84 -15.34
N SER A 342 -20.02 10.07 -15.63
CA SER A 342 -19.18 11.04 -16.33
C SER A 342 -18.01 11.50 -15.44
N PRO A 343 -16.81 11.76 -16.01
CA PRO A 343 -15.66 12.22 -15.22
C PRO A 343 -15.96 13.43 -14.34
N GLN A 344 -16.76 14.38 -14.85
CA GLN A 344 -17.17 15.57 -14.10
C GLN A 344 -18.07 15.21 -12.91
N ALA A 345 -19.03 14.30 -13.10
CA ALA A 345 -19.95 13.90 -12.04
C ALA A 345 -19.23 13.11 -10.94
N VAL A 346 -18.30 12.23 -11.33
CA VAL A 346 -17.41 11.52 -10.39
C VAL A 346 -16.57 12.53 -9.60
N THR A 347 -15.90 13.47 -10.27
CA THR A 347 -15.07 14.48 -9.61
C THR A 347 -15.89 15.37 -8.67
N GLN A 348 -17.09 15.79 -9.08
CA GLN A 348 -17.98 16.56 -8.21
C GLN A 348 -18.41 15.75 -6.97
N ALA A 349 -18.72 14.46 -7.14
CA ALA A 349 -19.14 13.60 -6.05
C ALA A 349 -18.00 13.33 -5.04
N LEU A 350 -16.79 13.12 -5.52
CA LEU A 350 -15.63 12.84 -4.67
C LEU A 350 -14.98 14.10 -4.10
N ILE A 351 -14.88 15.17 -4.87
CA ILE A 351 -14.12 16.36 -4.48
C ILE A 351 -15.07 17.46 -4.03
N GLY A 352 -15.94 17.90 -4.93
CA GLY A 352 -16.85 19.03 -4.68
C GLY A 352 -17.73 18.81 -3.44
N SER A 353 -18.29 17.61 -3.26
CA SER A 353 -19.17 17.34 -2.12
C SER A 353 -18.43 17.29 -0.78
N ALA A 354 -17.15 16.91 -0.76
CA ALA A 354 -16.31 16.96 0.43
C ALA A 354 -15.98 18.42 0.80
N LEU A 355 -15.61 19.21 -0.21
CA LEU A 355 -15.34 20.65 -0.07
C LEU A 355 -16.57 21.43 0.43
N ASP A 356 -17.76 21.13 -0.10
CA ASP A 356 -19.02 21.76 0.34
C ASP A 356 -19.33 21.50 1.82
N LYS A 357 -19.09 20.26 2.29
CA LYS A 357 -19.30 19.91 3.71
C LYS A 357 -18.30 20.61 4.62
N ALA A 358 -17.08 20.79 4.12
CA ALA A 358 -15.99 21.39 4.87
C ALA A 358 -16.04 22.94 4.82
N ASP A 359 -16.85 23.52 3.94
CA ASP A 359 -16.88 24.96 3.64
C ASP A 359 -15.50 25.50 3.22
N ILE A 360 -14.82 24.76 2.33
CA ILE A 360 -13.48 25.06 1.83
C ILE A 360 -13.50 25.13 0.30
N THR A 361 -12.70 26.00 -0.29
CA THR A 361 -12.48 26.05 -1.74
C THR A 361 -11.45 25.00 -2.19
N VAL A 362 -11.36 24.77 -3.50
CA VAL A 362 -10.33 23.87 -4.06
C VAL A 362 -8.90 24.35 -3.76
N GLU A 363 -8.68 25.64 -3.53
CA GLU A 363 -7.37 26.20 -3.19
C GLU A 363 -6.97 25.93 -1.73
N GLY A 364 -7.96 25.74 -0.85
CA GLY A 364 -7.75 25.49 0.58
C GLY A 364 -7.30 24.06 0.93
N ILE A 365 -7.11 23.21 -0.08
CA ILE A 365 -6.43 21.91 0.03
C ILE A 365 -5.01 22.07 -0.51
N ASP A 366 -4.01 21.72 0.29
CA ASP A 366 -2.60 21.89 -0.06
C ASP A 366 -2.13 20.76 -0.99
N ALA A 367 -2.52 19.53 -0.67
CA ALA A 367 -2.17 18.33 -1.43
C ALA A 367 -3.41 17.56 -1.89
N TYR A 368 -3.49 17.26 -3.19
CA TYR A 368 -4.46 16.31 -3.74
C TYR A 368 -3.76 15.03 -4.12
N SER A 369 -4.10 13.92 -3.45
CA SER A 369 -3.60 12.60 -3.80
C SER A 369 -4.70 11.78 -4.47
N VAL A 370 -4.67 11.72 -5.80
CA VAL A 370 -5.68 11.07 -6.64
C VAL A 370 -5.01 10.24 -7.74
N GLU A 371 -5.13 8.91 -7.65
CA GLU A 371 -4.56 7.95 -8.61
C GLU A 371 -3.07 8.25 -8.91
N MET A 372 -2.19 8.03 -7.93
CA MET A 372 -0.76 8.40 -7.92
C MET A 372 0.13 7.53 -8.84
N GLN A 373 -0.42 7.07 -9.97
CA GLN A 373 0.24 6.19 -10.93
C GLN A 373 1.48 6.86 -11.52
N ASN A 374 2.55 6.08 -11.62
CA ASN A 374 3.80 6.53 -12.21
C ASN A 374 3.66 6.80 -13.73
N PRO A 375 3.85 8.05 -14.21
CA PRO A 375 3.74 8.41 -15.62
C PRO A 375 4.75 7.71 -16.54
N ASP A 376 5.91 7.28 -16.05
CA ASP A 376 6.84 6.46 -16.84
C ASP A 376 6.23 5.11 -17.22
N ILE A 377 5.32 4.58 -16.39
CA ILE A 377 4.61 3.33 -16.68
C ILE A 377 3.41 3.59 -17.61
N THR A 378 2.63 4.62 -17.31
CA THR A 378 1.29 4.83 -17.92
C THR A 378 1.32 5.61 -19.24
N LYS A 379 2.25 6.57 -19.43
CA LYS A 379 2.37 7.30 -20.71
C LYS A 379 2.72 6.36 -21.86
N PRO A 380 3.66 5.41 -21.71
CA PRO A 380 3.98 4.45 -22.77
C PRO A 380 2.81 3.51 -23.10
N ALA A 381 1.99 3.16 -22.13
CA ALA A 381 0.79 2.33 -22.32
C ALA A 381 -0.41 3.10 -22.90
N GLY A 382 -0.31 4.43 -23.07
CA GLY A 382 -1.37 5.27 -23.64
C GLY A 382 -2.39 5.80 -22.63
N ALA A 383 -2.23 5.52 -21.34
CA ALA A 383 -3.06 6.09 -20.27
C ALA A 383 -2.69 7.54 -19.93
N GLY A 384 -1.49 7.98 -20.30
CA GLY A 384 -1.03 9.36 -20.10
C GLY A 384 -0.59 9.66 -18.66
N ASP A 385 -0.57 10.94 -18.30
CA ASP A 385 -0.21 11.41 -16.96
C ASP A 385 -1.46 11.49 -16.07
N VAL A 386 -1.77 10.39 -15.39
CA VAL A 386 -3.02 10.24 -14.62
C VAL A 386 -3.14 11.24 -13.47
N PRO A 387 -2.12 11.45 -12.61
CA PRO A 387 -2.17 12.47 -11.56
C PRO A 387 -2.42 13.88 -12.11
N THR A 388 -1.71 14.27 -13.17
CA THR A 388 -1.89 15.59 -13.80
C THR A 388 -3.29 15.75 -14.41
N ALA A 389 -3.82 14.70 -15.04
CA ALA A 389 -5.17 14.72 -15.60
C ALA A 389 -6.25 14.87 -14.52
N ASN A 390 -6.10 14.17 -13.39
CA ASN A 390 -7.01 14.29 -12.26
C ASN A 390 -6.94 15.68 -11.62
N LEU A 391 -5.74 16.26 -11.45
CA LEU A 391 -5.62 17.61 -10.90
C LEU A 391 -6.25 18.68 -11.81
N LYS A 392 -6.14 18.53 -13.14
CA LYS A 392 -6.85 19.41 -14.10
C LYS A 392 -8.37 19.32 -13.93
N MET A 393 -8.91 18.13 -13.66
CA MET A 393 -10.33 17.95 -13.39
C MET A 393 -10.76 18.59 -12.07
N ILE A 394 -9.94 18.52 -11.03
CA ILE A 394 -10.15 19.20 -9.75
C ILE A 394 -10.18 20.72 -9.95
N GLY A 395 -9.21 21.28 -10.66
CA GLY A 395 -9.20 22.71 -10.97
C GLY A 395 -10.43 23.14 -11.81
N ALA A 396 -10.90 22.28 -12.72
CA ALA A 396 -12.13 22.54 -13.47
C ALA A 396 -13.38 22.58 -12.57
N ILE A 397 -13.43 21.79 -11.50
CA ILE A 397 -14.47 21.89 -10.46
C ILE A 397 -14.37 23.26 -9.76
N GLY A 398 -13.17 23.74 -9.43
CA GLY A 398 -12.96 25.10 -8.88
C GLY A 398 -13.51 26.20 -9.79
N VAL A 399 -13.29 26.10 -11.11
CA VAL A 399 -13.86 27.03 -12.10
C VAL A 399 -15.39 26.95 -12.13
N MET A 400 -15.97 25.75 -12.06
CA MET A 400 -17.43 25.57 -12.01
C MET A 400 -18.05 26.15 -10.74
N ARG A 401 -17.33 26.04 -9.62
CA ARG A 401 -17.69 26.59 -8.31
C ARG A 401 -17.44 28.10 -8.21
N LYS A 402 -16.84 28.72 -9.25
CA LYS A 402 -16.43 30.13 -9.29
C LYS A 402 -15.40 30.49 -8.23
N GLU A 403 -14.59 29.53 -7.83
CA GLU A 403 -13.49 29.69 -6.88
C GLU A 403 -12.20 30.10 -7.58
N ILE A 404 -12.03 29.68 -8.84
CA ILE A 404 -10.85 29.96 -9.68
C ILE A 404 -11.32 30.56 -11.02
N ASP A 405 -10.65 31.58 -11.56
CA ASP A 405 -10.90 32.01 -12.95
C ASP A 405 -10.38 30.95 -13.92
N ARG A 406 -11.09 30.70 -15.03
CA ARG A 406 -10.65 29.73 -16.05
C ARG A 406 -9.21 29.98 -16.52
N LYS A 407 -8.74 31.23 -16.54
CA LYS A 407 -7.37 31.60 -16.94
C LYS A 407 -6.30 31.22 -15.91
N GLU A 408 -6.68 31.01 -14.66
CA GLU A 408 -5.78 30.65 -13.55
C GLU A 408 -5.61 29.13 -13.41
N LEU A 409 -6.40 28.33 -14.15
CA LEU A 409 -6.31 26.87 -14.14
C LEU A 409 -4.89 26.33 -14.40
N PRO A 410 -4.08 26.85 -15.35
CA PRO A 410 -2.70 26.41 -15.53
C PRO A 410 -1.83 26.64 -14.29
N THR A 411 -2.00 27.79 -13.62
CA THR A 411 -1.27 28.14 -12.39
C THR A 411 -1.64 27.18 -11.27
N PHE A 412 -2.94 26.98 -11.02
CA PHE A 412 -3.45 26.02 -10.04
C PHE A 412 -2.83 24.63 -10.23
N VAL A 413 -2.82 24.12 -11.47
CA VAL A 413 -2.23 22.82 -11.78
C VAL A 413 -0.73 22.84 -11.49
N SER A 414 0.01 23.87 -11.91
CA SER A 414 1.47 23.92 -11.71
C SER A 414 1.88 23.95 -10.24
N GLU A 415 1.10 24.64 -9.40
CA GLU A 415 1.36 24.82 -7.96
C GLU A 415 0.96 23.59 -7.16
N LYS A 416 -0.22 23.02 -7.43
CA LYS A 416 -0.77 21.89 -6.66
C LYS A 416 -0.31 20.51 -7.18
N LEU A 417 0.42 20.45 -8.29
CA LEU A 417 0.84 19.17 -8.88
C LEU A 417 1.86 18.46 -8.00
N ILE A 418 1.42 17.30 -7.53
CA ILE A 418 2.27 16.24 -6.99
C ILE A 418 2.44 15.18 -8.10
N PRO A 419 3.68 14.87 -8.53
CA PRO A 419 3.91 13.81 -9.51
C PRO A 419 3.46 12.45 -8.96
N GLY A 420 2.99 11.54 -9.82
CA GLY A 420 2.73 10.16 -9.41
C GLY A 420 4.02 9.35 -9.42
N TRP A 421 4.20 8.48 -8.43
CA TRP A 421 5.39 7.61 -8.32
C TRP A 421 5.02 6.14 -8.12
N ALA A 422 3.78 5.85 -7.75
CA ALA A 422 3.39 4.53 -7.31
C ALA A 422 3.40 3.53 -8.48
N PRO A 423 3.89 2.30 -8.25
CA PRO A 423 3.85 1.25 -9.25
C PRO A 423 2.40 0.84 -9.56
N THR A 424 2.19 0.21 -10.71
CA THR A 424 0.87 -0.24 -11.18
C THR A 424 0.44 -1.53 -10.49
N GLN A 425 0.24 -1.50 -9.17
CA GLN A 425 -0.35 -2.58 -8.38
C GLN A 425 -1.77 -2.13 -8.02
N GLY A 426 -2.84 -2.67 -8.62
CA GLY A 426 -4.21 -2.09 -8.65
C GLY A 426 -4.60 -1.15 -7.49
N HIS A 427 -4.59 -1.63 -6.26
CA HIS A 427 -4.93 -0.88 -5.05
C HIS A 427 -3.86 0.14 -4.60
N ILE A 428 -2.59 -0.06 -4.88
CA ILE A 428 -1.47 0.77 -4.41
C ILE A 428 -1.52 2.23 -4.87
N PRO A 429 -1.80 2.61 -6.14
CA PRO A 429 -1.87 4.01 -6.53
C PRO A 429 -3.10 4.77 -5.99
N SER A 430 -3.92 4.17 -5.11
CA SER A 430 -5.19 4.70 -4.53
C SER A 430 -5.02 5.89 -3.58
N GLY A 431 -4.30 6.96 -3.94
CA GLY A 431 -4.09 8.15 -3.10
C GLY A 431 -3.33 7.92 -1.76
N VAL A 432 -3.34 6.69 -1.24
CA VAL A 432 -2.65 6.25 -0.03
C VAL A 432 -1.12 6.25 -0.10
N PRO A 433 -0.45 6.26 -1.28
CA PRO A 433 0.98 6.48 -1.33
C PRO A 433 1.41 7.79 -0.65
N TYR A 434 0.52 8.79 -0.62
CA TYR A 434 0.82 10.07 0.00
C TYR A 434 0.67 10.07 1.53
N LEU A 435 0.11 9.03 2.18
CA LEU A 435 -0.16 9.07 3.63
C LEU A 435 1.11 9.26 4.48
N GLY A 436 2.24 8.65 4.12
CA GLY A 436 3.52 8.87 4.80
C GLY A 436 3.97 10.33 4.72
N PHE A 437 3.87 10.93 3.53
CA PHE A 437 4.16 12.36 3.35
C PHE A 437 3.15 13.24 4.06
N ALA A 438 1.87 12.87 4.09
CA ALA A 438 0.82 13.59 4.82
C ALA A 438 1.12 13.65 6.33
N ILE A 439 1.73 12.61 6.90
CA ILE A 439 2.19 12.64 8.30
C ILE A 439 3.23 13.75 8.47
N ASP A 440 4.26 13.80 7.63
CA ASP A 440 5.30 14.83 7.73
C ASP A 440 4.74 16.24 7.46
N ASP A 441 4.05 16.40 6.34
CA ASP A 441 3.55 17.68 5.82
C ASP A 441 2.53 18.35 6.73
N LEU A 442 1.69 17.55 7.41
CA LEU A 442 0.64 18.04 8.29
C LEU A 442 1.06 18.09 9.78
N THR A 443 2.28 17.64 10.13
CA THR A 443 2.82 17.74 11.49
C THR A 443 3.97 18.74 11.56
N THR A 444 5.02 18.53 10.79
CA THR A 444 6.26 19.32 10.82
C THR A 444 6.45 20.19 9.58
N GLY A 445 5.82 19.83 8.45
CA GLY A 445 5.84 20.60 7.22
C GLY A 445 4.89 21.80 7.25
N ASP A 446 4.64 22.36 6.06
CA ASP A 446 3.91 23.64 5.90
C ASP A 446 2.45 23.46 5.45
N PHE A 447 1.97 22.23 5.28
CA PHE A 447 0.60 21.98 4.82
C PHE A 447 -0.38 21.94 5.98
N ASN A 448 -1.63 22.28 5.70
CA ASN A 448 -2.73 22.21 6.65
C ASN A 448 -3.76 21.16 6.26
N ARG A 449 -3.91 20.87 4.96
CA ARG A 449 -4.91 19.93 4.46
C ARG A 449 -4.42 19.11 3.28
N ALA A 450 -4.69 17.81 3.33
CA ALA A 450 -4.53 16.92 2.20
C ALA A 450 -5.85 16.20 1.91
N MET A 451 -6.18 16.01 0.63
CA MET A 451 -7.33 15.21 0.23
C MET A 451 -6.84 13.90 -0.39
N ILE A 452 -7.26 12.78 0.22
CA ILE A 452 -6.95 11.42 -0.23
C ILE A 452 -8.16 10.88 -0.96
N VAL A 453 -7.95 10.38 -2.19
CA VAL A 453 -9.04 9.96 -3.08
C VAL A 453 -8.75 8.58 -3.65
N GLY A 454 -9.66 7.66 -3.36
CA GLY A 454 -9.71 6.33 -3.97
C GLY A 454 -10.78 6.28 -5.05
N LYS A 455 -10.46 5.67 -6.18
CA LYS A 455 -11.39 5.49 -7.30
C LYS A 455 -11.15 4.14 -7.95
N GLY A 456 -12.22 3.38 -8.18
CA GLY A 456 -12.16 2.03 -8.69
C GLY A 456 -13.07 1.82 -9.91
N SER A 457 -12.59 1.06 -10.88
CA SER A 457 -13.37 0.65 -12.05
C SER A 457 -14.06 -0.69 -11.81
N LEU A 458 -15.29 -0.68 -11.28
CA LEU A 458 -16.01 -1.92 -10.93
C LEU A 458 -16.45 -2.76 -12.13
N PHE A 459 -16.50 -2.15 -13.33
CA PHE A 459 -16.94 -2.84 -14.55
C PHE A 459 -16.07 -4.03 -14.94
N LEU A 460 -14.83 -4.12 -14.45
CA LEU A 460 -13.96 -5.27 -14.65
C LEU A 460 -14.52 -6.54 -14.01
N GLY A 461 -15.21 -6.41 -12.87
CA GLY A 461 -15.91 -7.53 -12.23
C GLY A 461 -17.18 -7.97 -12.98
N ARG A 462 -17.59 -7.25 -14.03
CA ARG A 462 -18.78 -7.53 -14.87
C ARG A 462 -20.11 -7.63 -14.09
N MET A 463 -20.17 -7.09 -12.87
CA MET A 463 -21.38 -7.04 -12.05
C MET A 463 -22.12 -5.70 -12.14
N THR A 464 -21.42 -4.63 -12.52
CA THR A 464 -21.98 -3.27 -12.67
C THR A 464 -21.15 -2.46 -13.64
N ASN A 465 -21.72 -1.44 -14.30
CA ASN A 465 -20.98 -0.49 -15.14
C ASN A 465 -20.56 0.78 -14.37
N LEU A 466 -20.77 0.81 -13.07
CA LEU A 466 -20.44 1.95 -12.22
C LEU A 466 -18.95 2.02 -11.92
N PHE A 467 -18.49 3.22 -11.56
CA PHE A 467 -17.25 3.41 -10.81
C PHE A 467 -17.56 3.28 -9.32
N ASP A 468 -16.53 3.00 -8.55
CA ASP A 468 -16.52 3.24 -7.11
C ASP A 468 -15.62 4.43 -6.80
N GLY A 469 -15.84 5.04 -5.65
CA GLY A 469 -14.92 6.04 -5.14
C GLY A 469 -15.36 6.68 -3.84
N ILE A 470 -14.35 7.06 -3.07
CA ILE A 470 -14.48 7.75 -1.80
C ILE A 470 -13.29 8.69 -1.62
N SER A 471 -13.51 9.79 -0.93
CA SER A 471 -12.46 10.72 -0.54
C SER A 471 -12.56 11.10 0.93
N VAL A 472 -11.44 11.50 1.51
CA VAL A 472 -11.35 12.02 2.86
C VAL A 472 -10.34 13.15 2.91
N ILE A 473 -10.62 14.15 3.75
CA ILE A 473 -9.67 15.22 4.07
C ILE A 473 -8.91 14.83 5.33
N LEU A 474 -7.58 14.90 5.24
CA LEU A 474 -6.68 14.89 6.38
C LEU A 474 -6.37 16.34 6.75
N GLU A 475 -6.40 16.66 8.03
CA GLU A 475 -6.08 17.99 8.52
C GLU A 475 -4.98 17.94 9.57
N ARG A 476 -4.17 19.00 9.62
CA ARG A 476 -3.24 19.25 10.72
C ARG A 476 -4.00 19.26 12.04
N ASN A 477 -3.47 18.54 13.02
CA ASN A 477 -4.04 18.50 14.36
C ASN A 477 -3.74 19.81 15.09
N ASP A 478 -4.75 20.40 15.73
CA ASP A 478 -4.62 21.65 16.48
C ASP A 478 -4.40 21.44 17.99
N GLY A 479 -4.26 20.18 18.42
CA GLY A 479 -4.00 19.76 19.79
C GLY A 479 -5.24 19.74 20.70
N LYS A 480 -6.40 20.22 20.24
CA LYS A 480 -7.57 20.39 21.11
C LYS A 480 -8.31 19.09 21.41
N GLY A 481 -8.30 18.13 20.48
CA GLY A 481 -9.05 16.88 20.65
C GLY A 481 -8.43 15.92 21.66
N ALA A 482 -7.14 16.04 21.97
CA ALA A 482 -6.48 15.28 23.04
C ALA A 482 -6.96 15.69 24.45
N GLU A 483 -7.40 16.94 24.65
CA GLU A 483 -7.82 17.45 25.95
C GLU A 483 -9.13 16.82 26.47
N ASP A 484 -9.95 16.27 25.57
CA ASP A 484 -11.21 15.56 25.88
C ASP A 484 -10.99 14.10 26.31
N ASN A 485 -9.83 13.49 25.97
CA ASN A 485 -9.49 12.12 26.37
C ASN A 485 -8.88 12.04 27.79
N THR A 486 -8.39 13.16 28.33
CA THR A 486 -8.18 13.27 29.78
C THR A 486 -9.53 13.45 30.47
N SER A 487 -10.05 12.38 31.09
CA SER A 487 -11.28 12.46 31.89
C SER A 487 -11.19 13.63 32.88
N ALA A 488 -12.32 14.30 33.12
CA ALA A 488 -12.40 15.37 34.13
C ALA A 488 -11.83 14.91 35.48
N ASP A 489 -12.03 13.64 35.83
CA ASP A 489 -11.47 12.98 37.01
C ASP A 489 -9.94 12.97 37.02
N THR A 490 -9.27 12.77 35.89
CA THR A 490 -7.80 12.78 35.81
C THR A 490 -7.25 14.20 36.00
N LYS A 491 -7.92 15.22 35.44
CA LYS A 491 -7.56 16.63 35.66
C LYS A 491 -7.77 17.03 37.13
N GLU A 492 -8.82 16.52 37.78
CA GLU A 492 -9.08 16.75 39.21
C GLU A 492 -8.07 16.01 40.09
N LEU A 493 -7.73 14.76 39.78
CA LEU A 493 -6.70 13.98 40.46
C LEU A 493 -5.33 14.65 40.38
N VAL A 494 -4.88 15.04 39.18
CA VAL A 494 -3.60 15.73 39.00
C VAL A 494 -3.58 17.07 39.73
N ARG A 495 -4.68 17.85 39.70
CA ARG A 495 -4.79 19.07 40.51
C ARG A 495 -4.74 18.78 42.01
N SER A 496 -5.38 17.71 42.46
CA SER A 496 -5.42 17.32 43.86
C SER A 496 -4.04 16.90 44.38
N GLU A 497 -3.31 16.10 43.61
CA GLU A 497 -1.95 15.62 43.89
C GLU A 497 -0.95 16.78 43.89
N VAL A 498 -1.00 17.67 42.90
CA VAL A 498 -0.15 18.88 42.86
C VAL A 498 -0.46 19.80 44.05
N ALA A 499 -1.73 19.99 44.38
CA ALA A 499 -2.13 20.78 45.54
C ALA A 499 -1.74 20.13 46.88
N GLN A 500 -1.70 18.80 46.95
CA GLN A 500 -1.22 18.06 48.12
C GLN A 500 0.30 18.21 48.27
N ALA A 501 1.07 17.99 47.20
CA ALA A 501 2.51 18.17 47.18
C ALA A 501 2.92 19.61 47.57
N LEU A 502 2.20 20.63 47.08
CA LEU A 502 2.43 22.02 47.49
C LEU A 502 2.11 22.28 48.96
N ARG A 503 1.09 21.62 49.52
CA ARG A 503 0.73 21.74 50.94
C ARG A 503 1.76 21.05 51.84
N GLU A 504 2.23 19.86 51.47
CA GLU A 504 3.28 19.13 52.17
C GLU A 504 4.61 19.90 52.12
N PHE A 505 4.96 20.45 50.95
CA PHE A 505 6.12 21.33 50.80
C PHE A 505 6.02 22.57 51.71
N ALA A 506 4.87 23.23 51.76
CA ALA A 506 4.66 24.41 52.62
C ALA A 506 4.64 24.07 54.13
N GLN A 507 4.24 22.86 54.51
CA GLN A 507 4.30 22.40 55.91
C GLN A 507 5.74 22.10 56.36
N ASN A 508 6.60 21.62 55.46
CA ASN A 508 8.02 21.41 55.74
C ASN A 508 8.81 22.71 55.97
N PHE A 509 8.26 23.87 55.62
CA PHE A 509 8.82 25.20 55.94
C PHE A 509 8.27 25.84 57.22
N LYS A 510 7.37 25.16 57.95
CA LYS A 510 6.76 25.69 59.20
C LYS A 510 7.27 25.05 60.48
N VAL A 511 8.46 24.45 60.46
CA VAL A 511 9.15 23.99 61.69
C VAL A 511 10.37 24.88 61.92
N GLU A 512 10.18 25.90 62.75
CA GLU A 512 11.20 26.45 63.65
C GLU A 512 10.83 26.08 65.09
#